data_AF-A0A288QAG8-F1
#
_entry.id   AF-A0A288QAG8-F1
#
_cell.length_a   1.000
_cell.length_b   1.000
_cell.length_c   1.000
_cell.angle_alpha   90.00
_cell.angle_beta   90.00
_cell.angle_gamma   90.00
#
_symmetry.space_group_name_H-M   'P 1'
#
loop_
_entity.id
_entity.type
_entity.pdbx_description
1 polymer ?
#
loop_
_entity_poly.entity_id
_entity_poly.type
_entity_poly.pdbx_seq_one_letter_code
_entity_poly.pdbx_strand_id
1 'polypeptide(L)'
;MFPERLRQLRKGHNITMDTLAAELNRQLEPGQKPNTAAQIGNWERGDRSPSYIEVQKLADYFDVTMDFLVGRVSVEKTDLSLLFLSGKEIDFNGSPLTDQDRYNIFQSINEYFQNKNRSHSFIQDDDIKINHQEELF
;
A
#
# COMPACT_ATOMS: atom_id res chain seq x y z
N MET A 1 6.89 -8.10 -4.09
CA MET A 1 5.81 -8.16 -3.08
C MET A 1 6.26 -7.52 -1.78
N PHE A 2 7.22 -8.09 -1.06
CA PHE A 2 7.71 -7.52 0.21
C PHE A 2 8.19 -6.06 0.13
N PRO A 3 9.10 -5.66 -0.80
CA PRO A 3 9.63 -4.29 -0.84
C PRO A 3 8.54 -3.23 -0.98
N GLU A 4 7.58 -3.49 -1.86
CA GLU A 4 6.45 -2.61 -2.13
C GLU A 4 5.49 -2.53 -0.93
N ARG A 5 5.18 -3.65 -0.28
CA ARG A 5 4.31 -3.69 0.92
C ARG A 5 4.92 -2.91 2.08
N LEU A 6 6.22 -3.12 2.36
CA LEU A 6 6.92 -2.37 3.39
C LEU A 6 6.84 -0.86 3.14
N ARG A 7 7.10 -0.45 1.88
CA ARG A 7 7.01 0.96 1.48
C ARG A 7 5.61 1.53 1.64
N GLN A 8 4.59 0.76 1.26
CA GLN A 8 3.20 1.15 1.38
C GLN A 8 2.77 1.30 2.85
N LEU A 9 3.10 0.34 3.71
CA LEU A 9 2.84 0.42 5.15
C LEU A 9 3.50 1.64 5.77
N ARG A 10 4.80 1.85 5.49
CA ARG A 10 5.53 3.01 6.02
C ARG A 10 4.90 4.34 5.60
N LYS A 11 4.53 4.46 4.32
CA LYS A 11 3.86 5.67 3.80
C LYS A 11 2.44 5.82 4.33
N GLY A 12 1.70 4.72 4.50
CA GLY A 12 0.36 4.71 5.07
C GLY A 12 0.35 5.23 6.50
N HIS A 13 1.35 4.86 7.30
CA HIS A 13 1.58 5.38 8.66
C HIS A 13 2.21 6.78 8.69
N ASN A 14 2.49 7.37 7.52
CA ASN A 14 3.03 8.73 7.38
C ASN A 14 4.37 8.97 8.11
N ILE A 15 5.23 7.94 8.18
CA ILE A 15 6.53 7.98 8.87
C ILE A 15 7.73 7.93 7.90
N THR A 16 8.87 8.48 8.32
CA THR A 16 10.13 8.42 7.57
C THR A 16 10.85 7.09 7.76
N MET A 17 11.84 6.79 6.91
CA MET A 17 12.71 5.62 7.10
C MET A 17 13.50 5.70 8.42
N ASP A 18 13.92 6.92 8.82
CA ASP A 18 14.58 7.16 10.10
C ASP A 18 13.65 6.87 11.29
N THR A 19 12.40 7.32 11.20
CA THR A 19 11.40 7.06 12.24
C THR A 19 11.12 5.57 12.37
N LEU A 20 10.94 4.87 11.25
CA LEU A 20 10.73 3.42 11.26
C LEU A 20 11.94 2.69 11.85
N ALA A 21 13.16 3.07 11.44
CA ALA A 21 14.38 2.46 11.99
C ALA A 21 14.49 2.69 13.51
N ALA A 22 14.20 3.90 13.99
CA ALA A 22 14.20 4.23 15.41
C ALA A 22 13.18 3.39 16.20
N GLU A 23 11.99 3.19 15.65
CA GLU A 23 10.93 2.43 16.31
C GLU A 23 11.23 0.92 16.35
N LEU A 24 11.76 0.34 15.26
CA LEU A 24 12.24 -1.05 15.26
C LEU A 24 13.38 -1.26 16.26
N ASN A 25 14.18 -0.22 16.50
CA ASN A 25 15.27 -0.27 17.48
C ASN A 25 14.80 -0.29 18.93
N ARG A 26 13.53 0.06 19.22
CA ARG A 26 12.98 -0.06 20.58
C ARG A 26 12.79 -1.52 21.01
N GLN A 27 12.76 -2.43 20.04
CA GLN A 27 12.70 -3.88 20.23
C GLN A 27 14.08 -4.54 20.04
N LEU A 28 15.18 -3.84 20.30
CA LEU A 28 16.52 -4.41 20.21
C LEU A 28 16.80 -5.35 21.39
N GLU A 29 17.08 -6.61 21.07
CA GLU A 29 17.57 -7.59 22.04
C GLU A 29 19.11 -7.51 22.16
N PRO A 30 19.69 -7.96 23.28
CA PRO A 30 21.14 -8.02 23.46
C PRO A 30 21.84 -8.76 22.31
N GLY A 31 22.86 -8.13 21.72
CA GLY A 31 23.63 -8.68 20.60
C GLY A 31 23.06 -8.38 19.21
N GLN A 32 21.88 -7.79 19.10
CA GLN A 32 21.34 -7.31 17.83
C GLN A 32 21.93 -5.94 17.46
N LYS A 33 22.20 -5.74 16.18
CA LYS A 33 22.66 -4.44 15.66
C LYS A 33 21.45 -3.54 15.38
N PRO A 34 21.53 -2.23 15.66
CA PRO A 34 20.46 -1.30 15.35
C PRO A 34 20.23 -1.21 13.83
N ASN A 35 18.96 -1.11 13.46
CA ASN A 35 18.51 -0.81 12.12
C ASN A 35 18.76 0.67 11.79
N THR A 36 19.02 0.93 10.51
CA THR A 36 19.28 2.26 9.96
C THR A 36 18.30 2.58 8.84
N ALA A 37 18.05 3.87 8.57
CA ALA A 37 17.21 4.29 7.44
C ALA A 37 17.71 3.74 6.10
N ALA A 38 19.03 3.64 5.92
CA ALA A 38 19.63 3.05 4.73
C ALA A 38 19.27 1.56 4.57
N GLN A 39 19.21 0.78 5.67
CA GLN A 39 18.74 -0.60 5.62
C GLN A 39 17.27 -0.66 5.21
N ILE A 40 16.40 0.16 5.79
CA ILE A 40 14.99 0.24 5.39
C ILE A 40 14.87 0.58 3.89
N GLY A 41 15.62 1.57 3.41
CA GLY A 41 15.64 1.96 2.00
C GLY A 41 16.15 0.86 1.07
N ASN A 42 17.09 0.01 1.51
CA ASN A 42 17.52 -1.15 0.74
C ASN A 42 16.41 -2.22 0.67
N TRP A 43 15.65 -2.41 1.75
CA TRP A 43 14.53 -3.35 1.77
C TRP A 43 13.36 -2.88 0.91
N GLU A 44 13.03 -1.59 0.93
CA GLU A 44 11.95 -1.00 0.11
C GLU A 44 12.27 -1.01 -1.39
N ARG A 45 13.56 -0.96 -1.76
CA ARG A 45 14.00 -1.08 -3.16
C ARG A 45 14.19 -2.53 -3.59
N GLY A 46 14.26 -3.47 -2.64
CA GLY A 46 14.56 -4.87 -2.90
C GLY A 46 16.04 -5.16 -3.14
N ASP A 47 16.93 -4.19 -2.90
CA ASP A 47 18.39 -4.35 -3.04
C ASP A 47 18.95 -5.37 -2.03
N ARG A 48 18.31 -5.47 -0.86
CA ARG A 48 18.64 -6.44 0.18
C ARG A 48 17.36 -6.99 0.78
N SER A 49 17.43 -8.22 1.26
CA SER A 49 16.35 -8.84 2.02
C SER A 49 16.60 -8.70 3.52
N PRO A 50 15.57 -8.35 4.32
CA PRO A 50 15.67 -8.42 5.77
C PRO A 50 15.82 -9.87 6.25
N SER A 51 16.42 -10.02 7.42
CA SER A 51 16.44 -11.28 8.16
C SER A 51 15.06 -11.64 8.72
N TYR A 52 14.89 -12.90 9.14
CA TYR A 52 13.66 -13.36 9.79
C TYR A 52 13.26 -12.47 10.99
N ILE A 53 14.23 -12.11 11.83
CA ILE A 53 14.03 -11.24 13.00
C ILE A 53 13.52 -9.87 12.57
N GLU A 54 14.08 -9.29 11.51
CA GLU A 54 13.63 -7.99 11.00
C GLU A 54 12.21 -8.06 10.40
N VAL A 55 11.88 -9.15 9.71
CA VAL A 55 10.51 -9.38 9.21
C VAL A 55 9.52 -9.50 10.38
N GLN A 56 9.89 -10.20 11.45
CA GLN A 56 9.06 -10.32 12.65
C GLN A 56 8.84 -8.95 13.30
N LYS A 57 9.89 -8.15 13.52
CA LYS A 57 9.75 -6.80 14.09
C LYS A 57 8.87 -5.89 13.24
N LEU A 58 9.00 -5.97 11.92
CA LEU A 58 8.15 -5.22 11.00
C LEU A 58 6.69 -5.67 11.09
N ALA A 59 6.44 -6.97 11.21
CA ALA A 59 5.10 -7.53 11.36
C ALA A 59 4.46 -7.03 12.66
N ASP A 60 5.19 -7.13 13.76
CA ASP A 60 4.75 -6.68 15.08
C ASP A 60 4.53 -5.16 15.12
N TYR A 61 5.40 -4.38 14.47
CA TYR A 61 5.28 -2.93 14.42
C TYR A 61 4.04 -2.43 13.66
N PHE A 62 3.75 -3.05 12.51
CA PHE A 62 2.61 -2.68 11.67
C PHE A 62 1.31 -3.42 12.01
N ASP A 63 1.34 -4.28 13.04
CA ASP A 63 0.22 -5.15 13.44
C ASP A 63 -0.34 -5.98 12.26
N VAL A 64 0.57 -6.63 11.53
CA VAL A 64 0.24 -7.50 10.38
C VAL A 64 0.92 -8.86 10.53
N THR A 65 0.47 -9.86 9.77
CA THR A 65 1.16 -11.15 9.75
C THR A 65 2.44 -11.11 8.91
N MET A 66 3.43 -11.93 9.25
CA MET A 66 4.63 -12.10 8.42
C MET A 66 4.28 -12.57 7.00
N ASP A 67 3.29 -13.44 6.86
CA ASP A 67 2.78 -13.91 5.57
C ASP A 67 2.21 -12.76 4.72
N PHE A 68 1.49 -11.83 5.36
CA PHE A 68 1.07 -10.58 4.73
C PHE A 68 2.28 -9.74 4.30
N LEU A 69 3.34 -9.60 5.08
CA LEU A 69 4.50 -8.84 4.63
C LEU A 69 5.18 -9.47 3.41
N VAL A 70 5.38 -10.80 3.41
CA VAL A 70 6.19 -11.47 2.38
C VAL A 70 5.45 -11.74 1.06
N GLY A 71 4.12 -11.66 1.02
CA GLY A 71 3.36 -11.90 -0.21
C GLY A 71 2.40 -13.09 -0.17
N ARG A 72 2.33 -13.84 0.93
CA ARG A 72 1.51 -15.05 1.07
C ARG A 72 0.13 -14.69 1.59
N VAL A 73 -0.75 -14.21 0.71
CA VAL A 73 -2.17 -14.03 1.04
C VAL A 73 -3.02 -14.84 0.07
N SER A 74 -3.95 -15.63 0.59
CA SER A 74 -5.10 -16.12 -0.19
C SER A 74 -5.88 -14.89 -0.64
N VAL A 75 -6.02 -14.69 -1.94
CA VAL A 75 -6.69 -13.51 -2.49
C VAL A 75 -8.19 -13.65 -2.28
N GLU A 76 -8.68 -13.31 -1.09
CA GLU A 76 -10.10 -13.00 -0.89
C GLU A 76 -10.32 -11.56 -1.31
N LYS A 77 -10.93 -11.37 -2.49
CA LYS A 77 -11.37 -10.05 -2.92
C LYS A 77 -12.41 -9.55 -1.92
N THR A 78 -12.10 -8.45 -1.24
CA THR A 78 -13.05 -7.76 -0.37
C THR A 78 -13.48 -6.47 -1.05
N ASP A 79 -14.78 -6.25 -1.18
CA ASP A 79 -15.33 -4.99 -1.65
C ASP A 79 -15.17 -3.94 -0.54
N LEU A 80 -14.37 -2.90 -0.80
CA LEU A 80 -14.12 -1.82 0.14
C LEU A 80 -15.40 -1.07 0.51
N SER A 81 -16.32 -0.86 -0.43
CA SER A 81 -17.61 -0.20 -0.17
C SER A 81 -18.44 -1.00 0.82
N LEU A 82 -18.51 -2.31 0.62
CA LEU A 82 -19.21 -3.20 1.54
C LEU A 82 -18.50 -3.26 2.89
N LEU A 83 -17.17 -3.26 2.93
CA LEU A 83 -16.39 -3.22 4.16
C LEU A 83 -16.75 -1.96 4.97
N PHE A 84 -16.74 -0.77 4.37
CA PHE A 84 -17.13 0.47 5.03
C PHE A 84 -18.58 0.46 5.54
N LEU A 85 -19.49 -0.26 4.89
CA LEU A 85 -20.88 -0.42 5.34
C LEU A 85 -21.08 -1.57 6.36
N SER A 86 -20.11 -2.47 6.51
CA SER A 86 -20.32 -3.80 7.11
C SER A 86 -20.52 -3.86 8.62
N GLY A 87 -20.62 -2.75 9.36
CA GLY A 87 -20.72 -2.77 10.83
C GLY A 87 -19.52 -3.39 11.56
N LYS A 88 -18.55 -3.95 10.83
CA LYS A 88 -17.26 -4.40 11.37
C LYS A 88 -16.50 -3.22 11.94
N GLU A 89 -15.77 -3.47 13.02
CA GLU A 89 -14.70 -2.60 13.47
C GLU A 89 -13.61 -2.60 12.41
N ILE A 90 -13.23 -1.39 11.99
CA ILE A 90 -12.20 -1.15 11.00
C ILE A 90 -11.31 -0.09 11.61
N ASP A 91 -10.03 -0.38 11.75
CA ASP A 91 -9.02 0.60 12.05
C ASP A 91 -8.25 0.98 10.78
N PHE A 92 -7.59 2.13 10.84
CA PHE A 92 -6.59 2.52 9.88
C PHE A 92 -5.31 2.81 10.65
N ASN A 93 -4.26 2.02 10.38
CA ASN A 93 -2.97 2.10 11.07
C ASN A 93 -3.10 1.95 12.60
N GLY A 94 -3.95 1.04 13.08
CA GLY A 94 -4.19 0.81 14.51
C GLY A 94 -5.09 1.86 15.18
N SER A 95 -5.62 2.83 14.43
CA SER A 95 -6.58 3.82 14.93
C SER A 95 -8.00 3.47 14.46
N PRO A 96 -8.95 3.15 15.36
CA PRO A 96 -10.32 2.85 14.99
C PRO A 96 -10.96 3.98 14.18
N LEU A 97 -11.58 3.64 13.06
CA LEU A 97 -12.26 4.62 12.20
C LEU A 97 -13.64 4.97 12.77
N THR A 98 -13.91 6.26 12.93
CA THR A 98 -15.25 6.75 13.26
C THR A 98 -16.18 6.67 12.05
N ASP A 99 -17.50 6.76 12.26
CA ASP A 99 -18.47 6.82 11.17
C ASP A 99 -18.21 8.00 10.21
N GLN A 100 -17.74 9.13 10.75
CA GLN A 100 -17.37 10.28 9.95
C GLN A 100 -16.12 10.02 9.09
N ASP A 101 -15.11 9.34 9.65
CA ASP A 101 -13.91 8.95 8.90
C ASP A 101 -14.26 7.98 7.78
N ARG A 102 -15.10 6.97 8.08
CA ARG A 102 -15.61 6.01 7.10
C ARG A 102 -16.30 6.71 5.94
N TYR A 103 -17.16 7.69 6.24
CA TYR A 103 -17.84 8.48 5.22
C TYR A 103 -16.87 9.31 4.38
N ASN A 104 -15.95 10.04 5.00
CA ASN A 104 -14.99 10.89 4.31
C ASN A 104 -14.07 10.09 3.38
N ILE A 105 -13.58 8.94 3.86
CA ILE A 105 -12.74 8.03 3.09
C ILE A 105 -13.53 7.46 1.91
N PHE A 106 -14.78 7.03 2.14
CA PHE A 106 -15.65 6.52 1.09
C PHE A 106 -15.87 7.55 -0.03
N GLN A 107 -16.13 8.82 0.31
CA GLN A 107 -16.29 9.87 -0.69
C GLN A 107 -15.00 10.11 -1.49
N SER A 108 -13.85 10.18 -0.81
CA SER A 108 -12.55 10.37 -1.48
C SER A 108 -12.22 9.22 -2.44
N ILE A 109 -12.51 7.98 -2.06
CA ILE A 109 -12.32 6.80 -2.91
C ILE A 109 -13.26 6.86 -4.13
N ASN A 110 -14.53 7.20 -3.93
CA ASN A 110 -15.49 7.33 -5.03
C ASN A 110 -15.08 8.41 -6.02
N GLU A 111 -14.67 9.58 -5.54
CA GLU A 111 -14.18 10.67 -6.38
C GLU A 111 -12.95 10.25 -7.20
N TYR A 112 -11.99 9.55 -6.57
CA TYR A 112 -10.82 9.01 -7.27
C TYR A 112 -11.23 8.09 -8.43
N PHE A 113 -12.16 7.16 -8.20
CA PHE A 113 -12.62 6.24 -9.25
C PHE A 113 -13.44 6.94 -10.33
N GLN A 114 -14.28 7.91 -9.98
CA GLN A 114 -15.01 8.72 -10.95
C GLN A 114 -14.05 9.51 -11.86
N ASN A 115 -13.01 10.13 -11.28
CA ASN A 115 -12.00 10.86 -12.04
C ASN A 115 -11.15 9.93 -12.90
N LYS A 116 -10.73 8.77 -12.39
CA LYS A 116 -10.00 7.76 -13.15
C LYS A 116 -10.81 7.28 -14.37
N ASN A 117 -12.10 7.01 -14.18
CA ASN A 117 -12.99 6.57 -15.26
C ASN A 117 -13.19 7.68 -16.30
N ARG A 118 -13.28 8.95 -15.87
CA ARG A 118 -13.31 10.13 -16.76
C ARG A 118 -12.01 10.30 -17.55
N SER A 119 -10.85 10.11 -16.94
CA SER A 119 -9.57 10.19 -17.64
C SER A 119 -9.36 9.04 -18.65
N HIS A 120 -10.00 7.89 -18.46
CA HIS A 120 -10.00 6.80 -19.45
C HIS A 120 -10.97 7.03 -20.62
N SER A 121 -12.00 7.86 -20.48
CA SER A 121 -12.89 8.21 -21.61
C SER A 121 -12.28 9.22 -22.59
N PHE A 122 -11.25 9.98 -22.22
CA PHE A 122 -10.61 10.96 -23.11
C PHE A 122 -9.51 10.39 -24.03
N ILE A 123 -9.09 9.13 -23.83
CA ILE A 123 -8.00 8.52 -24.64
C ILE A 123 -8.58 7.72 -25.83
N GLN A 124 -9.88 7.47 -25.89
CA GLN A 124 -10.48 6.58 -26.90
C GLN A 124 -11.00 7.27 -28.17
N ASP A 125 -11.08 8.61 -28.21
CA ASP A 125 -11.65 9.35 -29.36
C ASP A 125 -10.62 9.88 -30.38
N ASP A 126 -9.31 9.87 -30.08
CA ASP A 126 -8.28 10.46 -30.96
C ASP A 126 -7.69 9.50 -32.04
N ASP A 127 -8.13 8.23 -32.08
CA ASP A 127 -7.59 7.21 -33.00
C ASP A 127 -8.48 6.85 -34.21
N ILE A 128 -9.50 7.65 -34.54
CA ILE A 128 -10.22 7.49 -35.83
C ILE A 128 -9.60 8.41 -36.88
N LYS A 129 -8.41 8.02 -37.37
CA LYS A 129 -7.94 8.51 -38.69
C LYS A 129 -8.71 7.77 -39.78
N ILE A 130 -9.75 8.42 -40.29
CA ILE A 130 -10.42 8.06 -41.55
C ILE A 130 -9.37 8.20 -42.67
N ASN A 131 -8.82 7.08 -43.15
CA ASN A 131 -8.03 7.05 -44.38
C ASN A 131 -8.93 6.57 -45.53
N HIS A 132 -9.54 7.52 -46.24
CA HIS A 132 -10.18 7.27 -47.54
C HIS A 132 -9.48 8.14 -48.60
N GLN A 133 -8.56 7.52 -49.35
CA GLN A 133 -8.18 7.85 -50.73
C GLN A 133 -7.28 6.70 -51.21
N GLU A 134 -7.90 5.63 -51.73
CA GLU A 134 -7.98 5.32 -53.17
C GLU A 134 -6.61 4.94 -53.76
N GLU A 135 -6.34 3.62 -53.74
CA GLU A 135 -5.38 3.01 -54.65
C GLU A 135 -5.94 3.09 -56.07
N LEU A 136 -5.13 3.69 -56.94
CA LEU A 136 -5.18 3.52 -58.39
C LEU A 136 -5.25 2.02 -58.71
N PHE A 137 -6.31 1.57 -59.39
CA PHE A 137 -6.33 0.76 -60.61
C PHE A 137 -7.76 0.47 -61.04
#